data_AF-A0A3R7QTE6-F1
#
_entry.id   AF-A0A3R7QTE6-F1
#
_cell.length_a   1.000
_cell.length_b   1.000
_cell.length_c   1.000
_cell.angle_alpha   90.00
_cell.angle_beta   90.00
_cell.angle_gamma   90.00
#
_symmetry.space_group_name_H-M   'P 1'
#
loop_
_entity.id
_entity.type
_entity.pdbx_description
1 polymer ?
#
loop_
_entity_poly.entity_id
_entity_poly.type
_entity_poly.pdbx_seq_one_letter_code
_entity_poly.pdbx_strand_id
1 'polypeptide(L)'
;MILLALNELNLDYIKGYISDGKLKNFKELLRNGIVNTTSEKKYELLEPWIQWTTVQTGKSYDEHKVFRLGDIVDRPDLNQIFEVLEKKGLSVAAISPFNADNRLKYSKFFIPDPWTQTNASGGYILKKLSISLSKIVNNNASQKIGISNIFWLLIAVFKYVRIKRWSKFLTFFLKRNKPGVKAAILDMILLEIFVTLHKKHKPDFSHLFFNGGAHVLHHYMFNSKQYKGNFKNPDWYCPSDWDPIYMMLETYDIIIGDLLETGERIIGVTGLHQTPHKEQTFYWRPKNHKEFLNEAGVKGVFSVIPRMSRDFLISSSSIDHAVQIESHLNKFTDSIRNKKVFNIDNRGDSLFVEVIYDDDLQEGMSFDGPENISINKLESKLSFVAIKNGKHNGRGYLFSNMSLDLPREIELKEIYNFILDKALIDAEIS
;
A
#
# COMPACT_ATOMS: atom_id res chain seq x y z
N MET A 1 -10.72 -11.97 -18.92
CA MET A 1 -10.12 -12.39 -17.63
C MET A 1 -9.84 -11.18 -16.74
N ILE A 2 -9.97 -11.32 -15.42
CA ILE A 2 -9.71 -10.27 -14.43
C ILE A 2 -8.64 -10.74 -13.43
N LEU A 3 -7.56 -9.97 -13.30
CA LEU A 3 -6.61 -10.08 -12.20
C LEU A 3 -7.04 -9.16 -11.05
N LEU A 4 -7.45 -9.74 -9.93
CA LEU A 4 -7.81 -9.05 -8.71
C LEU A 4 -6.59 -9.02 -7.77
N ALA A 5 -5.85 -7.93 -7.81
CA ALA A 5 -4.62 -7.72 -7.07
C ALA A 5 -4.92 -7.08 -5.70
N LEU A 6 -4.93 -7.89 -4.64
CA LEU A 6 -5.29 -7.45 -3.29
C LEU A 6 -4.03 -7.36 -2.44
N ASN A 7 -3.57 -6.14 -2.16
CA ASN A 7 -2.27 -5.97 -1.54
C ASN A 7 -2.24 -6.51 -0.10
N GLU A 8 -1.23 -7.33 0.16
CA GLU A 8 -0.79 -7.82 1.48
C GLU A 8 -1.85 -8.52 2.34
N LEU A 9 -2.89 -9.07 1.72
CA LEU A 9 -3.98 -9.71 2.46
C LEU A 9 -3.53 -10.95 3.22
N ASN A 10 -3.96 -11.03 4.48
CA ASN A 10 -3.79 -12.21 5.30
C ASN A 10 -4.98 -13.17 5.12
N LEU A 11 -4.77 -14.30 4.44
CA LEU A 11 -5.83 -15.29 4.19
C LEU A 11 -6.31 -16.01 5.44
N ASP A 12 -5.52 -16.09 6.52
CA ASP A 12 -5.98 -16.73 7.76
C ASP A 12 -7.10 -15.90 8.41
N TYR A 13 -7.00 -14.56 8.33
CA TYR A 13 -8.06 -13.67 8.80
C TYR A 13 -9.32 -13.82 7.95
N ILE A 14 -9.17 -13.90 6.63
CA ILE A 14 -10.29 -14.12 5.71
C ILE A 14 -10.98 -15.46 6.04
N LYS A 15 -10.21 -16.55 6.19
CA LYS A 15 -10.74 -17.87 6.58
C LYS A 15 -11.45 -17.82 7.93
N GLY A 16 -10.90 -17.10 8.89
CA GLY A 16 -11.54 -16.89 10.20
C GLY A 16 -12.91 -16.24 10.08
N TYR A 17 -13.03 -15.13 9.35
CA TYR A 17 -14.33 -14.50 9.13
C TYR A 17 -15.27 -15.36 8.26
N ILE A 18 -14.76 -16.16 7.33
CA ILE A 18 -15.57 -17.15 6.60
C ILE A 18 -16.16 -18.18 7.57
N SER A 19 -15.38 -18.65 8.54
CA SER A 19 -15.87 -19.59 9.56
C SER A 19 -16.92 -18.97 10.50
N ASP A 20 -16.89 -17.64 10.69
CA ASP A 20 -17.95 -16.89 11.38
C ASP A 20 -19.24 -16.74 10.55
N GLY A 21 -19.32 -17.33 9.35
CA GLY A 21 -20.46 -17.20 8.43
C GLY A 21 -20.49 -15.88 7.65
N LYS A 22 -19.37 -15.13 7.61
CA LYS A 22 -19.23 -13.89 6.84
C LYS A 22 -18.47 -14.14 5.54
N LEU A 23 -18.26 -13.08 4.75
CA LEU A 23 -17.40 -13.09 3.55
C LEU A 23 -17.76 -14.20 2.53
N LYS A 24 -19.04 -14.29 2.17
CA LYS A 24 -19.57 -15.38 1.33
C LYS A 24 -18.96 -15.42 -0.08
N ASN A 25 -18.61 -14.26 -0.64
CA ASN A 25 -18.06 -14.17 -1.99
C ASN A 25 -16.57 -14.49 -1.99
N PHE A 26 -15.83 -14.16 -0.92
CA PHE A 26 -14.49 -14.70 -0.70
C PHE A 26 -14.53 -16.23 -0.57
N LYS A 27 -15.47 -16.78 0.19
CA LYS A 27 -15.63 -18.24 0.31
C LYS A 27 -15.79 -18.89 -1.07
N GLU A 28 -16.62 -18.30 -1.93
CA GLU A 28 -16.81 -18.75 -3.30
C GLU A 28 -15.53 -18.59 -4.15
N LEU A 29 -14.85 -17.45 -4.05
CA LEU A 29 -13.62 -17.19 -4.80
C LEU A 29 -12.45 -18.11 -4.40
N LEU A 30 -12.43 -18.58 -3.14
CA LEU A 30 -11.40 -19.48 -2.60
C LEU A 30 -11.73 -20.97 -2.78
N ARG A 31 -12.88 -21.31 -3.38
CA ARG A 31 -13.40 -22.69 -3.39
C ARG A 31 -12.50 -23.69 -4.14
N ASN A 32 -11.76 -23.23 -5.15
CA ASN A 32 -10.88 -24.10 -5.97
C ASN A 32 -9.47 -24.22 -5.38
N GLY A 33 -9.30 -23.86 -4.10
CA GLY A 33 -8.03 -23.93 -3.42
C GLY A 33 -7.21 -22.66 -3.55
N ILE A 34 -6.05 -22.71 -2.89
CA ILE A 34 -5.09 -21.61 -2.76
C ILE A 34 -3.72 -22.18 -3.07
N VAL A 35 -2.96 -21.48 -3.88
CA VAL A 35 -1.55 -21.73 -4.13
C VAL A 35 -0.74 -20.71 -3.33
N ASN A 36 0.21 -21.18 -2.52
CA ASN A 36 1.13 -20.28 -1.83
C ASN A 36 2.17 -19.77 -2.82
N THR A 37 2.62 -18.55 -2.63
CA THR A 37 3.79 -18.04 -3.35
C THR A 37 4.91 -17.67 -2.39
N THR A 38 6.14 -17.76 -2.87
CA THR A 38 7.33 -17.34 -2.12
C THR A 38 7.99 -16.15 -2.82
N SER A 39 8.31 -15.13 -2.04
CA SER A 39 9.03 -13.93 -2.49
C SER A 39 10.47 -13.91 -1.96
N GLU A 40 11.09 -12.74 -1.97
CA GLU A 40 12.47 -12.52 -1.55
C GLU A 40 12.75 -13.00 -0.12
N LYS A 41 13.98 -13.49 0.14
CA LYS A 41 14.33 -14.01 1.48
C LYS A 41 14.73 -12.91 2.47
N LYS A 42 15.28 -11.81 1.97
CA LYS A 42 15.77 -10.69 2.79
C LYS A 42 14.62 -9.77 3.15
N TYR A 43 14.51 -9.41 4.44
CA TYR A 43 13.35 -8.65 4.93
C TYR A 43 13.26 -7.26 4.27
N GLU A 44 14.39 -6.60 4.04
CA GLU A 44 14.48 -5.31 3.34
C GLU A 44 14.03 -5.36 1.87
N LEU A 45 13.89 -6.57 1.31
CA LEU A 45 13.35 -6.79 -0.03
C LEU A 45 11.86 -7.16 -0.01
N LEU A 46 11.27 -7.42 1.16
CA LEU A 46 9.86 -7.79 1.33
C LEU A 46 8.93 -6.57 1.25
N GLU A 47 9.14 -5.70 0.27
CA GLU A 47 8.32 -4.51 0.07
C GLU A 47 7.32 -4.74 -1.08
N PRO A 48 6.06 -4.28 -0.95
CA PRO A 48 5.03 -4.55 -1.94
C PRO A 48 5.39 -3.99 -3.33
N TRP A 49 6.09 -2.86 -3.40
CA TRP A 49 6.49 -2.26 -4.68
C TRP A 49 7.58 -3.06 -5.39
N ILE A 50 8.34 -3.91 -4.68
CA ILE A 50 9.26 -4.88 -5.28
C ILE A 50 8.45 -6.09 -5.79
N GLN A 51 7.56 -6.62 -4.95
CA GLN A 51 6.81 -7.84 -5.27
C GLN A 51 5.83 -7.65 -6.42
N TRP A 52 5.17 -6.50 -6.53
CA TRP A 52 4.28 -6.24 -7.68
C TRP A 52 5.05 -6.06 -8.99
N THR A 53 6.25 -5.48 -8.96
CA THR A 53 7.14 -5.48 -10.14
C THR A 53 7.54 -6.91 -10.52
N THR A 54 7.81 -7.79 -9.55
CA THR A 54 8.07 -9.21 -9.81
C THR A 54 6.89 -9.89 -10.53
N VAL A 55 5.67 -9.71 -10.03
CA VAL A 55 4.45 -10.26 -10.65
C VAL A 55 4.24 -9.73 -12.06
N GLN A 56 4.49 -8.45 -12.29
CA GLN A 56 4.23 -7.79 -13.57
C GLN A 56 5.29 -8.07 -14.62
N THR A 57 6.53 -8.39 -14.24
CA THR A 57 7.65 -8.59 -15.18
C THR A 57 8.12 -10.04 -15.29
N GLY A 58 7.69 -10.91 -14.37
CA GLY A 58 8.15 -12.29 -14.28
C GLY A 58 9.61 -12.44 -13.87
N LYS A 59 10.17 -11.41 -13.21
CA LYS A 59 11.57 -11.33 -12.80
C LYS A 59 11.67 -11.23 -11.28
N SER A 60 12.66 -11.89 -10.68
CA SER A 60 13.01 -11.68 -9.28
C SER A 60 13.61 -10.28 -9.06
N TYR A 61 13.71 -9.84 -7.79
CA TYR A 61 14.41 -8.59 -7.47
C TYR A 61 15.83 -8.56 -8.05
N ASP A 62 16.53 -9.69 -8.02
CA ASP A 62 17.89 -9.78 -8.55
C ASP A 62 17.99 -9.55 -10.06
N GLU A 63 16.90 -9.77 -10.78
CA GLU A 63 16.83 -9.53 -12.22
C GLU A 63 16.29 -8.14 -12.56
N HIS A 64 15.24 -7.69 -11.87
CA HIS A 64 14.60 -6.40 -12.18
C HIS A 64 15.22 -5.21 -11.45
N LYS A 65 15.87 -5.38 -10.28
CA LYS A 65 16.56 -4.32 -9.51
C LYS A 65 15.77 -3.03 -9.23
N VAL A 66 14.44 -3.07 -9.36
CA VAL A 66 13.53 -1.96 -9.00
C VAL A 66 13.33 -2.03 -7.48
N PHE A 67 13.90 -1.07 -6.76
CA PHE A 67 13.93 -1.10 -5.30
C PHE A 67 12.96 -0.12 -4.65
N ARG A 68 12.57 0.97 -5.31
CA ARG A 68 11.67 1.97 -4.74
C ARG A 68 10.33 2.03 -5.49
N LEU A 69 9.35 2.57 -4.79
CA LEU A 69 8.02 2.84 -5.32
C LEU A 69 8.09 3.93 -6.39
N GLY A 70 7.59 3.62 -7.58
CA GLY A 70 7.57 4.50 -8.75
C GLY A 70 8.75 4.32 -9.70
N ASP A 71 9.84 3.64 -9.29
CA ASP A 71 11.08 3.50 -10.07
C ASP A 71 10.92 2.68 -11.37
N ILE A 72 9.78 2.00 -11.57
CA ILE A 72 9.51 1.25 -12.80
C ILE A 72 9.59 2.13 -14.06
N VAL A 73 9.25 3.42 -13.96
CA VAL A 73 9.26 4.37 -15.08
C VAL A 73 10.66 4.60 -15.63
N ASP A 74 11.69 4.43 -14.79
CA ASP A 74 13.10 4.55 -15.16
C ASP A 74 13.65 3.24 -15.75
N ARG A 75 12.81 2.22 -15.91
CA ARG A 75 13.16 0.89 -16.44
C ARG A 75 12.34 0.51 -17.68
N PRO A 76 12.51 1.23 -18.80
CA PRO A 76 11.84 0.93 -20.06
C PRO A 76 12.26 -0.42 -20.67
N ASP A 77 13.41 -0.96 -20.26
CA ASP A 77 13.91 -2.28 -20.65
C ASP A 77 13.07 -3.44 -20.08
N LEU A 78 12.38 -3.21 -18.97
CA LEU A 78 11.50 -4.19 -18.33
C LEU A 78 10.11 -4.19 -19.00
N ASN A 79 9.86 -5.14 -19.91
CA ASN A 79 8.50 -5.37 -20.40
C ASN A 79 7.60 -5.86 -19.25
N GLN A 80 6.41 -5.29 -19.12
CA GLN A 80 5.41 -5.74 -18.16
C GLN A 80 4.38 -6.62 -18.89
N ILE A 81 3.59 -7.35 -18.12
CA ILE A 81 2.54 -8.23 -18.63
C ILE A 81 1.58 -7.49 -19.56
N PHE A 82 1.34 -6.20 -19.29
CA PHE A 82 0.43 -5.36 -20.06
C PHE A 82 0.88 -5.23 -21.52
N GLU A 83 2.13 -4.82 -21.78
CA GLU A 83 2.63 -4.64 -23.14
C GLU A 83 2.80 -5.98 -23.85
N VAL A 84 3.12 -7.04 -23.12
CA VAL A 84 3.24 -8.39 -23.70
C VAL A 84 1.88 -8.91 -24.18
N LEU A 85 0.82 -8.75 -23.38
CA LEU A 85 -0.54 -9.10 -23.78
C LEU A 85 -1.03 -8.24 -24.95
N GLU A 86 -0.79 -6.93 -24.95
CA GLU A 86 -1.16 -6.05 -26.07
C GLU A 86 -0.45 -6.44 -27.36
N LYS A 87 0.85 -6.78 -27.30
CA LYS A 87 1.62 -7.27 -28.47
C LYS A 87 1.09 -8.61 -29.01
N LYS A 88 0.43 -9.41 -28.17
CA LYS A 88 -0.24 -10.67 -28.57
C LYS A 88 -1.65 -10.44 -29.12
N GLY A 89 -2.10 -9.19 -29.24
CA GLY A 89 -3.38 -8.82 -29.83
C GLY A 89 -4.51 -8.67 -28.81
N LEU A 90 -4.24 -8.82 -27.51
CA LEU A 90 -5.26 -8.70 -26.47
C LEU A 90 -5.52 -7.24 -26.14
N SER A 91 -6.79 -6.91 -25.90
CA SER A 91 -7.17 -5.63 -25.34
C SER A 91 -6.98 -5.62 -23.82
N VAL A 92 -6.24 -4.62 -23.35
CA VAL A 92 -5.82 -4.49 -21.95
C VAL A 92 -6.49 -3.29 -21.28
N ALA A 93 -6.89 -3.47 -20.02
CA ALA A 93 -7.30 -2.39 -19.14
C ALA A 93 -6.72 -2.57 -17.73
N ALA A 94 -6.51 -1.45 -17.02
CA ALA A 94 -5.99 -1.52 -15.66
C ALA A 94 -6.49 -0.37 -14.76
N ILE A 95 -6.71 -0.68 -13.49
CA ILE A 95 -6.92 0.31 -12.43
C ILE A 95 -5.92 0.05 -11.31
N SER A 96 -5.15 1.11 -11.03
CA SER A 96 -4.14 1.24 -10.00
C SER A 96 -3.06 0.16 -9.99
N PRO A 97 -2.61 -0.42 -11.13
CA PRO A 97 -1.55 -1.44 -11.08
C PRO A 97 -0.33 -0.87 -10.35
N PHE A 98 0.09 -1.55 -9.28
CA PHE A 98 1.02 -1.00 -8.32
C PHE A 98 2.45 -1.06 -8.84
N ASN A 99 3.15 0.07 -8.82
CA ASN A 99 4.49 0.22 -9.36
C ASN A 99 4.57 -0.22 -10.84
N ALA A 100 3.61 0.21 -11.64
CA ALA A 100 3.49 -0.11 -13.06
C ALA A 100 3.47 1.14 -13.96
N ASP A 101 4.17 1.06 -15.09
CA ASP A 101 4.21 2.13 -16.09
C ASP A 101 3.21 1.87 -17.22
N ASN A 102 2.40 2.85 -17.61
CA ASN A 102 1.47 2.70 -18.73
C ASN A 102 2.17 2.93 -20.07
N ARG A 103 2.66 1.84 -20.67
CA ARG A 103 3.31 1.87 -22.01
C ARG A 103 2.44 1.26 -23.11
N LEU A 104 1.16 1.01 -22.82
CA LEU A 104 0.19 0.49 -23.77
C LEU A 104 -0.08 1.51 -24.88
N LYS A 105 -0.13 1.05 -26.14
CA LYS A 105 -0.48 1.90 -27.29
C LYS A 105 -2.00 2.15 -27.36
N TYR A 106 -2.79 1.15 -27.03
CA TYR A 106 -4.25 1.12 -27.20
C TYR A 106 -4.98 0.52 -25.98
N SER A 107 -4.63 0.96 -24.77
CA SER A 107 -5.38 0.57 -23.56
C SER A 107 -6.84 1.03 -23.62
N LYS A 108 -7.80 0.16 -23.26
CA LYS A 108 -9.22 0.55 -23.17
C LYS A 108 -9.43 1.63 -22.10
N PHE A 109 -8.78 1.46 -20.96
CA PHE A 109 -8.60 2.46 -19.91
C PHE A 109 -7.41 2.07 -19.04
N PHE A 110 -6.74 3.06 -18.47
CA PHE A 110 -5.64 2.85 -17.54
C PHE A 110 -5.64 3.97 -16.51
N ILE A 111 -5.83 3.64 -15.23
CA ILE A 111 -5.67 4.58 -14.13
C ILE A 111 -4.42 4.12 -13.37
N PRO A 112 -3.32 4.88 -13.35
CA PRO A 112 -2.13 4.50 -12.60
C PRO A 112 -2.38 4.52 -11.10
N ASP A 113 -1.51 3.83 -10.35
CA ASP A 113 -1.46 4.00 -8.91
C ASP A 113 -1.09 5.46 -8.54
N PRO A 114 -1.39 5.90 -7.31
CA PRO A 114 -1.11 7.27 -6.86
C PRO A 114 0.36 7.73 -6.86
N TRP A 115 1.32 6.81 -6.86
CA TRP A 115 2.74 7.07 -6.61
C TRP A 115 3.60 6.98 -7.87
N THR A 116 3.21 6.15 -8.83
CA THR A 116 3.93 5.96 -10.11
C THR A 116 3.58 7.08 -11.09
N GLN A 117 4.60 7.83 -11.54
CA GLN A 117 4.44 8.98 -12.44
C GLN A 117 4.30 8.55 -13.90
N THR A 118 3.13 8.02 -14.27
CA THR A 118 2.85 7.59 -15.64
C THR A 118 1.50 8.12 -16.15
N ASN A 119 1.26 7.94 -17.45
CA ASN A 119 0.07 8.44 -18.13
C ASN A 119 -1.18 7.64 -17.75
N ALA A 120 -2.29 8.35 -17.57
CA ALA A 120 -3.62 7.75 -17.54
C ALA A 120 -4.23 7.67 -18.95
N SER A 121 -4.94 6.59 -19.23
CA SER A 121 -5.66 6.36 -20.49
C SER A 121 -7.17 6.27 -20.30
N GLY A 122 -7.92 6.60 -21.36
CA GLY A 122 -9.38 6.67 -21.36
C GLY A 122 -9.91 8.09 -21.49
N GLY A 123 -11.19 8.29 -21.15
CA GLY A 123 -11.87 9.57 -21.31
C GLY A 123 -11.32 10.70 -20.40
N TYR A 124 -11.62 11.94 -20.75
CA TYR A 124 -11.16 13.14 -20.04
C TYR A 124 -11.37 13.10 -18.51
N ILE A 125 -12.54 12.61 -18.07
CA ILE A 125 -12.87 12.47 -16.65
C ILE A 125 -11.93 11.50 -15.94
N LEU A 126 -11.53 10.39 -16.57
CA LEU A 126 -10.61 9.42 -15.96
C LEU A 126 -9.21 9.98 -15.79
N LYS A 127 -8.73 10.74 -16.80
CA LYS A 127 -7.43 11.42 -16.71
C LYS A 127 -7.40 12.44 -15.57
N LYS A 128 -8.45 13.25 -15.42
CA LYS A 128 -8.58 14.21 -14.32
C LYS A 128 -8.75 13.54 -12.96
N LEU A 129 -9.50 12.44 -12.91
CA LEU A 129 -9.63 11.62 -11.71
C LEU A 129 -8.29 11.06 -11.28
N SER A 130 -7.51 10.44 -12.18
CA SER A 130 -6.19 9.88 -11.87
C SER A 130 -5.26 10.91 -11.20
N ILE A 131 -5.16 12.11 -11.79
CA ILE A 131 -4.39 13.22 -11.21
C ILE A 131 -4.92 13.60 -9.82
N SER A 132 -6.24 13.64 -9.66
CA SER A 132 -6.89 13.99 -8.39
C SER A 132 -6.64 12.94 -7.31
N LEU A 133 -6.70 11.65 -7.67
CA LEU A 133 -6.42 10.53 -6.78
C LEU A 133 -4.97 10.55 -6.29
N SER A 134 -4.01 10.72 -7.21
CA SER A 134 -2.59 10.86 -6.85
C SER A 134 -2.38 12.00 -5.85
N LYS A 135 -2.99 13.18 -6.10
CA LYS A 135 -2.89 14.32 -5.18
C LYS A 135 -3.56 14.07 -3.84
N ILE A 136 -4.73 13.42 -3.80
CA ILE A 136 -5.45 13.13 -2.55
C ILE A 136 -4.65 12.16 -1.68
N VAL A 137 -4.11 11.10 -2.27
CA VAL A 137 -3.35 10.08 -1.53
C VAL A 137 -2.02 10.64 -1.03
N ASN A 138 -1.26 11.33 -1.89
CA ASN A 138 0.03 11.90 -1.49
C ASN A 138 -0.10 13.04 -0.46
N ASN A 139 -1.21 13.79 -0.46
CA ASN A 139 -1.47 14.85 0.52
C ASN A 139 -2.25 14.38 1.75
N ASN A 140 -2.51 13.07 1.91
CA ASN A 140 -3.28 12.55 3.04
C ASN A 140 -2.61 12.87 4.40
N ALA A 141 -1.28 12.98 4.43
CA ALA A 141 -0.53 13.37 5.62
C ALA A 141 -0.60 14.88 5.95
N SER A 142 -0.87 15.76 4.96
CA SER A 142 -0.84 17.22 5.13
C SER A 142 -2.22 17.86 5.27
N GLN A 143 -3.31 17.07 5.17
CA GLN A 143 -4.73 17.48 5.26
C GLN A 143 -5.19 18.58 4.28
N LYS A 144 -4.33 19.10 3.39
CA LYS A 144 -4.69 20.12 2.40
C LYS A 144 -5.14 19.47 1.09
N ILE A 145 -6.44 19.19 0.97
CA ILE A 145 -7.04 18.71 -0.28
C ILE A 145 -7.56 19.91 -1.08
N GLY A 146 -7.05 20.09 -2.30
CA GLY A 146 -7.56 21.11 -3.22
C GLY A 146 -9.00 20.85 -3.63
N ILE A 147 -9.85 21.90 -3.62
CA ILE A 147 -11.27 21.83 -3.97
C ILE A 147 -11.50 21.20 -5.35
N SER A 148 -10.62 21.47 -6.31
CA SER A 148 -10.67 20.89 -7.66
C SER A 148 -10.52 19.37 -7.67
N ASN A 149 -9.74 18.79 -6.76
CA ASN A 149 -9.56 17.32 -6.68
C ASN A 149 -10.85 16.65 -6.18
N ILE A 150 -11.53 17.27 -5.21
CA ILE A 150 -12.83 16.80 -4.70
C ILE A 150 -13.88 16.87 -5.80
N PHE A 151 -13.90 17.96 -6.57
CA PHE A 151 -14.83 18.13 -7.68
C PHE A 151 -14.73 17.00 -8.72
N TRP A 152 -13.52 16.64 -9.16
CA TRP A 152 -13.34 15.53 -10.10
C TRP A 152 -13.70 14.16 -9.51
N LEU A 153 -13.44 13.95 -8.21
CA LEU A 153 -13.88 12.75 -7.51
C LEU A 153 -15.41 12.65 -7.49
N LEU A 154 -16.12 13.75 -7.20
CA LEU A 154 -17.59 13.78 -7.22
C LEU A 154 -18.14 13.49 -8.61
N ILE A 155 -17.58 14.10 -9.66
CA ILE A 155 -17.98 13.80 -11.05
C ILE A 155 -17.80 12.31 -11.36
N ALA A 156 -16.68 11.71 -10.96
CA ALA A 156 -16.44 10.29 -11.17
C ALA A 156 -17.46 9.43 -10.41
N VAL A 157 -17.79 9.79 -9.16
CA VAL A 157 -18.83 9.12 -8.39
C VAL A 157 -20.18 9.16 -9.12
N PHE A 158 -20.66 10.34 -9.50
CA PHE A 158 -21.95 10.46 -10.21
C PHE A 158 -21.97 9.74 -11.56
N LYS A 159 -20.83 9.67 -12.26
CA LYS A 159 -20.73 9.05 -13.58
C LYS A 159 -20.63 7.53 -13.54
N TYR A 160 -19.89 6.98 -12.59
CA TYR A 160 -19.49 5.56 -12.61
C TYR A 160 -20.07 4.73 -11.46
N VAL A 161 -20.53 5.34 -10.37
CA VAL A 161 -21.10 4.60 -9.24
C VAL A 161 -22.53 4.17 -9.55
N ARG A 162 -22.73 2.86 -9.61
CA ARG A 162 -24.04 2.26 -9.85
C ARG A 162 -24.95 2.53 -8.66
N ILE A 163 -26.24 2.81 -8.94
CA ILE A 163 -27.25 3.16 -7.93
C ILE A 163 -27.28 2.16 -6.76
N LYS A 164 -27.10 0.85 -7.05
CA LYS A 164 -27.06 -0.21 -6.02
C LYS A 164 -25.99 -0.03 -4.94
N ARG A 165 -24.98 0.83 -5.14
CA ARG A 165 -23.92 1.13 -4.16
C ARG A 165 -24.12 2.40 -3.33
N TRP A 166 -25.09 3.24 -3.66
CA TRP A 166 -25.25 4.54 -3.01
C TRP A 166 -25.54 4.43 -1.50
N SER A 167 -26.31 3.42 -1.08
CA SER A 167 -26.59 3.16 0.34
C SER A 167 -25.33 2.81 1.13
N LYS A 168 -24.39 2.05 0.55
CA LYS A 168 -23.11 1.73 1.17
C LYS A 168 -22.22 2.97 1.26
N PHE A 169 -22.19 3.81 0.23
CA PHE A 169 -21.50 5.10 0.29
C PHE A 169 -22.06 6.02 1.36
N LEU A 170 -23.38 6.10 1.52
CA LEU A 170 -23.99 6.86 2.61
C LEU A 170 -23.56 6.30 3.97
N THR A 171 -23.56 4.98 4.14
CA THR A 171 -23.08 4.34 5.38
C THR A 171 -21.62 4.69 5.68
N PHE A 172 -20.74 4.66 4.68
CA PHE A 172 -19.35 5.06 4.86
C PHE A 172 -19.20 6.56 5.13
N PHE A 173 -19.99 7.40 4.49
CA PHE A 173 -19.97 8.84 4.73
C PHE A 173 -20.36 9.19 6.17
N LEU A 174 -21.37 8.50 6.72
CA LEU A 174 -21.76 8.64 8.13
C LEU A 174 -20.66 8.16 9.08
N LYS A 175 -19.88 7.16 8.68
CA LYS A 175 -18.76 6.59 9.46
C LYS A 175 -17.39 7.14 9.06
N ARG A 176 -17.29 8.23 8.30
CA ARG A 176 -16.05 8.71 7.66
C ARG A 176 -14.89 9.02 8.62
N ASN A 177 -15.20 9.25 9.90
CA ASN A 177 -14.21 9.50 10.96
C ASN A 177 -13.71 8.20 11.61
N LYS A 178 -14.35 7.05 11.37
CA LYS A 178 -13.89 5.77 11.89
C LYS A 178 -12.64 5.30 11.13
N PRO A 179 -11.69 4.66 11.83
CA PRO A 179 -10.49 4.10 11.23
C PRO A 179 -10.75 3.22 9.99
N GLY A 180 -9.95 3.40 8.94
CA GLY A 180 -10.02 2.62 7.70
C GLY A 180 -11.13 2.99 6.71
N VAL A 181 -12.16 3.75 7.12
CA VAL A 181 -13.34 4.02 6.26
C VAL A 181 -12.97 4.82 5.00
N LYS A 182 -12.05 5.78 5.09
CA LYS A 182 -11.60 6.55 3.91
C LYS A 182 -10.94 5.65 2.85
N ALA A 183 -10.15 4.66 3.28
CA ALA A 183 -9.53 3.70 2.37
C ALA A 183 -10.60 2.81 1.71
N ALA A 184 -11.60 2.34 2.47
CA ALA A 184 -12.70 1.56 1.93
C ALA A 184 -13.57 2.34 0.94
N ILE A 185 -13.80 3.65 1.17
CA ILE A 185 -14.47 4.54 0.22
C ILE A 185 -13.68 4.60 -1.09
N LEU A 186 -12.37 4.82 -1.02
CA LEU A 186 -11.52 4.93 -2.21
C LEU A 186 -11.54 3.62 -3.03
N ASP A 187 -11.32 2.48 -2.39
CA ASP A 187 -11.32 1.18 -3.07
C ASP A 187 -12.70 0.87 -3.68
N MET A 188 -13.80 1.21 -2.99
CA MET A 188 -15.15 1.07 -3.55
C MET A 188 -15.38 1.97 -4.77
N ILE A 189 -14.87 3.22 -4.78
CA ILE A 189 -14.95 4.10 -5.96
C ILE A 189 -14.19 3.50 -7.13
N LEU A 190 -12.96 3.02 -6.88
CA LEU A 190 -12.13 2.38 -7.90
C LEU A 190 -12.80 1.14 -8.48
N LEU A 191 -13.47 0.31 -7.66
CA LEU A 191 -14.29 -0.79 -8.17
C LEU A 191 -15.42 -0.28 -9.06
N GLU A 192 -16.21 0.68 -8.60
CA GLU A 192 -17.39 1.09 -9.35
C GLU A 192 -17.02 1.63 -10.74
N ILE A 193 -15.89 2.34 -10.80
CA ILE A 193 -15.25 2.73 -12.07
C ILE A 193 -14.87 1.49 -12.86
N PHE A 194 -14.16 0.54 -12.23
CA PHE A 194 -13.75 -0.71 -12.87
C PHE A 194 -14.94 -1.44 -13.50
N VAL A 195 -15.96 -1.80 -12.72
CA VAL A 195 -17.10 -2.59 -13.21
C VAL A 195 -17.85 -1.86 -14.31
N THR A 196 -18.04 -0.55 -14.18
CA THR A 196 -18.72 0.24 -15.22
C THR A 196 -17.92 0.28 -16.52
N LEU A 197 -16.61 0.48 -16.45
CA LEU A 197 -15.75 0.52 -17.63
C LEU A 197 -15.51 -0.87 -18.23
N HIS A 198 -15.34 -1.88 -17.39
CA HIS A 198 -15.13 -3.28 -17.79
C HIS A 198 -16.36 -3.81 -18.54
N LYS A 199 -17.57 -3.58 -18.01
CA LYS A 199 -18.82 -3.94 -18.72
C LYS A 199 -18.98 -3.22 -20.05
N LYS A 200 -18.52 -1.96 -20.13
CA LYS A 200 -18.61 -1.14 -21.35
C LYS A 200 -17.60 -1.58 -22.42
N HIS A 201 -16.37 -1.85 -22.03
CA HIS A 201 -15.24 -2.03 -22.95
C HIS A 201 -14.86 -3.48 -23.20
N LYS A 202 -15.26 -4.40 -22.31
CA LYS A 202 -15.01 -5.85 -22.37
C LYS A 202 -13.56 -6.19 -22.77
N PRO A 203 -12.55 -5.71 -22.01
CA PRO A 203 -11.16 -6.04 -22.31
C PRO A 203 -10.90 -7.54 -22.11
N ASP A 204 -10.00 -8.09 -22.91
CA ASP A 204 -9.59 -9.50 -22.80
C ASP A 204 -8.84 -9.75 -21.49
N PHE A 205 -8.03 -8.76 -21.07
CA PHE A 205 -7.35 -8.75 -19.79
C PHE A 205 -7.58 -7.45 -19.02
N SER A 206 -8.01 -7.59 -17.77
CA SER A 206 -8.19 -6.49 -16.83
C SER A 206 -7.36 -6.68 -15.57
N HIS A 207 -6.71 -5.62 -15.09
CA HIS A 207 -6.02 -5.59 -13.80
C HIS A 207 -6.71 -4.63 -12.84
N LEU A 208 -7.10 -5.11 -11.66
CA LEU A 208 -7.71 -4.31 -10.62
C LEU A 208 -6.94 -4.46 -9.31
N PHE A 209 -6.30 -3.38 -8.87
CA PHE A 209 -5.49 -3.38 -7.66
C PHE A 209 -6.10 -2.56 -6.52
N PHE A 210 -6.02 -3.09 -5.30
CA PHE A 210 -6.42 -2.41 -4.08
C PHE A 210 -5.34 -2.46 -2.99
N ASN A 211 -5.08 -1.29 -2.39
CA ASN A 211 -4.11 -1.14 -1.30
C ASN A 211 -4.76 -0.90 0.08
N GLY A 212 -6.07 -0.64 0.14
CA GLY A 212 -6.75 -0.31 1.39
C GLY A 212 -6.60 -1.38 2.47
N GLY A 213 -6.62 -2.66 2.07
CA GLY A 213 -6.40 -3.82 2.94
C GLY A 213 -5.06 -3.77 3.65
N ALA A 214 -3.97 -3.63 2.89
CA ALA A 214 -2.61 -3.48 3.44
C ALA A 214 -2.50 -2.29 4.41
N HIS A 215 -3.05 -1.13 4.03
CA HIS A 215 -3.06 0.04 4.91
C HIS A 215 -3.77 -0.26 6.24
N VAL A 216 -4.96 -0.86 6.17
CA VAL A 216 -5.76 -1.17 7.37
C VAL A 216 -5.10 -2.26 8.23
N LEU A 217 -4.45 -3.26 7.62
CA LEU A 217 -3.66 -4.27 8.32
C LEU A 217 -2.48 -3.66 9.09
N HIS A 218 -1.73 -2.74 8.47
CA HIS A 218 -0.58 -2.13 9.13
C HIS A 218 -0.96 -1.34 10.38
N HIS A 219 -2.11 -0.68 10.38
CA HIS A 219 -2.52 0.24 11.45
C HIS A 219 -3.50 -0.39 12.45
N TYR A 220 -4.32 -1.35 12.05
CA TYR A 220 -5.49 -1.77 12.83
C TYR A 220 -5.64 -3.29 12.97
N MET A 221 -4.63 -4.08 12.62
CA MET A 221 -4.70 -5.55 12.73
C MET A 221 -5.02 -6.04 14.15
N PHE A 222 -4.55 -5.37 15.20
CA PHE A 222 -4.86 -5.73 16.59
C PHE A 222 -6.33 -5.52 17.00
N ASN A 223 -7.13 -4.78 16.23
CA ASN A 223 -8.58 -4.62 16.48
C ASN A 223 -9.43 -5.73 15.86
N SER A 224 -8.82 -6.60 15.04
CA SER A 224 -9.57 -7.67 14.39
C SER A 224 -10.07 -8.72 15.38
N LYS A 225 -11.32 -9.15 15.24
CA LYS A 225 -11.84 -10.32 15.97
C LYS A 225 -11.08 -11.62 15.69
N GLN A 226 -10.36 -11.70 14.57
CA GLN A 226 -9.57 -12.86 14.18
C GLN A 226 -8.11 -12.78 14.67
N TYR A 227 -7.70 -11.65 15.25
CA TYR A 227 -6.41 -11.53 15.91
C TYR A 227 -6.44 -12.26 17.26
N LYS A 228 -5.46 -13.15 17.48
CA LYS A 228 -5.35 -14.00 18.68
C LYS A 228 -4.18 -13.64 19.59
N GLY A 229 -3.51 -12.52 19.34
CA GLY A 229 -2.38 -12.07 20.16
C GLY A 229 -2.81 -11.15 21.31
N ASN A 230 -1.82 -10.66 22.05
CA ASN A 230 -2.04 -9.94 23.32
C ASN A 230 -2.04 -8.42 23.17
N PHE A 231 -1.57 -7.87 22.05
CA PHE A 231 -1.49 -6.43 21.85
C PHE A 231 -2.86 -5.83 21.51
N LYS A 232 -3.07 -4.58 21.90
CA LYS A 232 -4.30 -3.85 21.60
C LYS A 232 -3.95 -2.44 21.20
N ASN A 233 -4.69 -1.92 20.23
CA ASN A 233 -4.67 -0.49 19.98
C ASN A 233 -5.38 0.25 21.12
N PRO A 234 -4.88 1.42 21.54
CA PRO A 234 -5.61 2.27 22.47
C PRO A 234 -6.90 2.79 21.83
N ASP A 235 -7.95 3.01 22.63
CA ASP A 235 -9.28 3.40 22.12
C ASP A 235 -9.27 4.73 21.36
N TRP A 236 -8.37 5.66 21.70
CA TRP A 236 -8.19 6.91 20.98
C TRP A 236 -7.66 6.70 19.56
N TYR A 237 -6.93 5.61 19.30
CA TYR A 237 -6.38 5.28 17.99
C TYR A 237 -7.38 4.47 17.16
N CYS A 238 -7.98 3.44 17.76
CA CYS A 238 -9.09 2.71 17.16
C CYS A 238 -10.00 2.15 18.24
N PRO A 239 -11.29 2.53 18.27
CA PRO A 239 -12.25 2.03 19.24
C PRO A 239 -12.28 0.51 19.29
N SER A 240 -12.29 -0.06 20.49
CA SER A 240 -12.32 -1.51 20.72
C SER A 240 -13.55 -2.23 20.13
N ASP A 241 -14.66 -1.53 19.92
CA ASP A 241 -15.87 -2.05 19.27
C ASP A 241 -15.83 -2.02 17.73
N TRP A 242 -14.79 -1.40 17.16
CA TRP A 242 -14.63 -1.20 15.72
C TRP A 242 -13.56 -2.14 15.17
N ASP A 243 -13.92 -2.89 14.14
CA ASP A 243 -13.04 -3.83 13.44
C ASP A 243 -12.80 -3.33 11.99
N PRO A 244 -11.78 -2.49 11.77
CA PRO A 244 -11.44 -1.99 10.43
C PRO A 244 -11.11 -3.10 9.44
N ILE A 245 -10.49 -4.19 9.91
CA ILE A 245 -10.09 -5.32 9.05
C ILE A 245 -11.33 -5.98 8.48
N TYR A 246 -12.29 -6.34 9.35
CA TYR A 246 -13.55 -6.91 8.91
C TYR A 246 -14.31 -5.96 7.97
N MET A 247 -14.37 -4.67 8.28
CA MET A 247 -15.02 -3.68 7.42
C MET A 247 -14.40 -3.61 6.02
N MET A 248 -13.07 -3.65 5.92
CA MET A 248 -12.36 -3.65 4.64
C MET A 248 -12.58 -4.96 3.88
N LEU A 249 -12.51 -6.12 4.56
CA LEU A 249 -12.79 -7.41 3.94
C LEU A 249 -14.25 -7.54 3.49
N GLU A 250 -15.21 -6.99 4.24
CA GLU A 250 -16.61 -6.92 3.81
C GLU A 250 -16.77 -6.03 2.58
N THR A 251 -15.99 -4.94 2.50
CA THR A 251 -15.93 -4.11 1.30
C THR A 251 -15.48 -4.96 0.12
N TYR A 252 -14.33 -5.65 0.22
CA TYR A 252 -13.81 -6.53 -0.83
C TYR A 252 -14.72 -7.71 -1.14
N ASP A 253 -15.44 -8.27 -0.18
CA ASP A 253 -16.41 -9.33 -0.42
C ASP A 253 -17.54 -8.85 -1.34
N ILE A 254 -18.04 -7.63 -1.12
CA ILE A 254 -19.01 -6.98 -1.99
C ILE A 254 -18.44 -6.80 -3.40
N ILE A 255 -17.17 -6.40 -3.50
CA ILE A 255 -16.46 -6.26 -4.77
C ILE A 255 -16.40 -7.58 -5.53
N ILE A 256 -15.94 -8.64 -4.86
CA ILE A 256 -15.81 -9.98 -5.43
C ILE A 256 -17.14 -10.49 -5.92
N GLY A 257 -18.24 -10.22 -5.20
CA GLY A 257 -19.59 -10.57 -5.65
C GLY A 257 -19.94 -9.96 -7.01
N ASP A 258 -19.65 -8.67 -7.23
CA ASP A 258 -19.87 -8.04 -8.54
C ASP A 258 -19.01 -8.62 -9.66
N LEU A 259 -17.77 -9.00 -9.33
CA LEU A 259 -16.88 -9.60 -10.30
C LEU A 259 -17.34 -11.02 -10.66
N LEU A 260 -17.80 -11.81 -9.68
CA LEU A 260 -18.33 -13.16 -9.91
C LEU A 260 -19.57 -13.14 -10.81
N GLU A 261 -20.42 -12.11 -10.71
CA GLU A 261 -21.58 -11.89 -11.60
C GLU A 261 -21.18 -11.78 -13.09
N THR A 262 -19.91 -11.49 -13.42
CA THR A 262 -19.46 -11.40 -14.81
C THR A 262 -19.32 -12.75 -15.51
N GLY A 263 -19.15 -13.84 -14.75
CA GLY A 263 -18.82 -15.16 -15.28
C GLY A 263 -17.38 -15.32 -15.78
N GLU A 264 -16.58 -14.25 -15.76
CA GLU A 264 -15.19 -14.30 -16.21
C GLU A 264 -14.29 -15.01 -15.18
N ARG A 265 -13.14 -15.50 -15.65
CA ARG A 265 -12.07 -15.94 -14.75
C ARG A 265 -11.57 -14.75 -13.94
N ILE A 266 -11.56 -14.93 -12.62
CA ILE A 266 -10.99 -14.02 -11.64
C ILE A 266 -9.79 -14.72 -11.03
N ILE A 267 -8.62 -14.13 -11.16
CA ILE A 267 -7.40 -14.59 -10.49
C ILE A 267 -7.09 -13.57 -9.39
N GLY A 268 -7.23 -13.99 -8.14
CA GLY A 268 -6.84 -13.22 -6.98
C GLY A 268 -5.37 -13.42 -6.64
N VAL A 269 -4.63 -12.32 -6.45
CA VAL A 269 -3.21 -12.34 -6.11
C VAL A 269 -2.92 -11.43 -4.92
N THR A 270 -2.07 -11.92 -4.02
CA THR A 270 -1.33 -11.08 -3.08
C THR A 270 0.15 -11.50 -3.11
N GLY A 271 1.05 -10.57 -3.44
CA GLY A 271 2.46 -10.90 -3.66
C GLY A 271 3.23 -11.26 -2.38
N LEU A 272 2.79 -10.70 -1.26
CA LEU A 272 3.21 -11.01 0.09
C LEU A 272 1.98 -10.86 1.00
N HIS A 273 2.08 -11.11 2.31
CA HIS A 273 1.01 -10.76 3.25
C HIS A 273 1.53 -10.13 4.53
N GLN A 274 0.63 -9.53 5.32
CA GLN A 274 0.99 -9.06 6.65
C GLN A 274 0.67 -10.08 7.74
N THR A 275 1.58 -10.18 8.70
CA THR A 275 1.39 -10.90 9.96
C THR A 275 1.40 -9.92 11.13
N PRO A 276 0.82 -10.30 12.29
CA PRO A 276 0.87 -9.44 13.47
C PRO A 276 2.31 -9.07 13.83
N HIS A 277 2.51 -7.77 14.10
CA HIS A 277 3.75 -7.28 14.68
C HIS A 277 3.90 -7.88 16.08
N LYS A 278 5.15 -8.20 16.43
CA LYS A 278 5.44 -8.98 17.66
C LYS A 278 5.64 -8.10 18.89
N GLU A 279 5.59 -6.79 18.70
CA GLU A 279 5.85 -5.78 19.72
C GLU A 279 4.84 -4.64 19.53
N GLN A 280 4.55 -3.90 20.59
CA GLN A 280 3.84 -2.64 20.48
C GLN A 280 4.85 -1.57 20.08
N THR A 281 4.71 -1.02 18.87
CA THR A 281 5.66 -0.07 18.31
C THR A 281 4.93 1.16 17.80
N PHE A 282 5.23 2.32 18.40
CA PHE A 282 4.75 3.62 17.98
C PHE A 282 5.72 4.26 17.00
N TYR A 283 5.19 4.98 16.02
CA TYR A 283 5.97 5.77 15.09
C TYR A 283 5.71 7.25 15.31
N TRP A 284 6.81 7.99 15.44
CA TRP A 284 6.81 9.43 15.67
C TRP A 284 7.60 10.13 14.58
N ARG A 285 7.20 11.36 14.25
CA ARG A 285 7.86 12.18 13.24
C ARG A 285 8.00 13.61 13.72
N PRO A 286 9.15 14.27 13.51
CA PRO A 286 9.27 15.70 13.77
C PRO A 286 8.23 16.53 13.01
N LYS A 287 7.57 17.47 13.69
CA LYS A 287 6.65 18.45 13.06
C LYS A 287 7.42 19.41 12.17
N ASN A 288 8.53 19.94 12.68
CA ASN A 288 9.46 20.78 11.96
C ASN A 288 10.85 20.15 12.06
N HIS A 289 11.28 19.47 10.99
CA HIS A 289 12.49 18.65 11.03
C HIS A 289 13.75 19.51 11.20
N LYS A 290 13.79 20.68 10.56
CA LYS A 290 14.96 21.58 10.64
C LYS A 290 15.09 22.17 12.04
N GLU A 291 14.00 22.66 12.60
CA GLU A 291 13.97 23.19 13.98
C GLU A 291 14.32 22.10 15.00
N PHE A 292 13.72 20.92 14.85
CA PHE A 292 14.01 19.76 15.71
C PHE A 292 15.50 19.37 15.68
N LEU A 293 16.14 19.35 14.51
CA LEU A 293 17.58 19.07 14.39
C LEU A 293 18.46 20.20 14.93
N ASN A 294 18.05 21.46 14.75
CA ASN A 294 18.75 22.61 15.36
C ASN A 294 18.72 22.49 16.89
N GLU A 295 17.57 22.15 17.47
CA GLU A 295 17.44 21.89 18.91
C GLU A 295 18.21 20.66 19.36
N ALA A 296 18.31 19.64 18.50
CA ALA A 296 19.21 18.51 18.70
C ALA A 296 20.70 18.91 18.64
N GLY A 297 21.05 20.16 18.36
CA GLY A 297 22.43 20.63 18.32
C GLY A 297 23.16 20.39 17.01
N VAL A 298 22.44 20.07 15.93
CA VAL A 298 23.04 19.95 14.60
C VAL A 298 23.45 21.35 14.11
N LYS A 299 24.76 21.58 14.03
CA LYS A 299 25.37 22.87 13.62
C LYS A 299 25.72 22.87 12.12
N GLY A 300 25.89 24.05 11.55
CA GLY A 300 26.34 24.26 10.17
C GLY A 300 25.22 24.36 9.13
N VAL A 301 25.59 24.37 7.86
CA VAL A 301 24.64 24.50 6.73
C VAL A 301 24.16 23.12 6.31
N PHE A 302 22.86 22.86 6.49
CA PHE A 302 22.21 21.65 6.02
C PHE A 302 20.78 21.94 5.53
N SER A 303 20.27 21.04 4.69
CA SER A 303 18.86 21.01 4.31
C SER A 303 18.22 19.70 4.74
N VAL A 304 16.90 19.70 4.92
CA VAL A 304 16.16 18.52 5.33
C VAL A 304 14.99 18.31 4.39
N ILE A 305 14.88 17.10 3.87
CA ILE A 305 13.79 16.67 3.00
C ILE A 305 13.02 15.59 3.75
N PRO A 306 11.81 15.89 4.27
CA PRO A 306 10.99 14.89 4.92
C PRO A 306 10.65 13.75 3.95
N ARG A 307 10.66 12.50 4.42
CA ARG A 307 10.31 11.30 3.63
C ARG A 307 9.04 10.65 4.20
N MET A 308 8.75 9.40 3.85
CA MET A 308 7.54 8.71 4.32
C MET A 308 7.61 8.43 5.83
N SER A 309 6.46 8.41 6.49
CA SER A 309 6.34 8.05 7.91
C SER A 309 7.26 8.89 8.83
N ARG A 310 8.29 8.28 9.41
CA ARG A 310 9.23 8.80 10.41
C ARG A 310 10.59 9.21 9.84
N ASP A 311 10.77 9.05 8.53
CA ASP A 311 12.06 9.14 7.87
C ASP A 311 12.27 10.53 7.27
N PHE A 312 13.53 10.97 7.17
CA PHE A 312 13.92 12.20 6.50
C PHE A 312 15.35 12.13 6.00
N LEU A 313 15.65 12.88 4.93
CA LEU A 313 17.00 13.00 4.39
C LEU A 313 17.60 14.32 4.86
N ILE A 314 18.79 14.28 5.46
CA ILE A 314 19.62 15.47 5.70
C ILE A 314 20.61 15.56 4.54
N SER A 315 20.66 16.69 3.85
CA SER A 315 21.77 16.99 2.92
C SER A 315 22.73 17.92 3.64
N SER A 316 23.97 17.46 3.81
CA SER A 316 25.03 18.20 4.47
C SER A 316 25.80 19.08 3.48
N SER A 317 26.68 19.94 3.98
CA SER A 317 27.55 20.76 3.14
C SER A 317 28.78 20.03 2.59
N SER A 318 29.17 18.92 3.22
CA SER A 318 30.30 18.07 2.83
C SER A 318 30.22 16.69 3.50
N ILE A 319 30.95 15.71 2.97
CA ILE A 319 31.03 14.36 3.57
C ILE A 319 31.49 14.42 5.04
N ASP A 320 32.49 15.25 5.35
CA ASP A 320 32.97 15.43 6.73
C ASP A 320 31.87 16.00 7.64
N HIS A 321 31.05 16.92 7.12
CA HIS A 321 29.92 17.46 7.86
C HIS A 321 28.85 16.38 8.10
N ALA A 322 28.53 15.55 7.12
CA ALA A 322 27.63 14.41 7.31
C ALA A 322 28.13 13.45 8.41
N VAL A 323 29.42 13.10 8.42
CA VAL A 323 30.02 12.24 9.46
C VAL A 323 29.89 12.88 10.85
N GLN A 324 30.07 14.20 10.96
CA GLN A 324 29.87 14.92 12.23
C GLN A 324 28.42 14.85 12.70
N ILE A 325 27.45 15.10 11.80
CA ILE A 325 26.02 15.02 12.12
C ILE A 325 25.63 13.59 12.55
N GLU A 326 26.09 12.59 11.82
CA GLU A 326 25.85 11.17 12.14
C GLU A 326 26.38 10.84 13.54
N SER A 327 27.65 11.15 13.82
CA SER A 327 28.25 10.88 15.13
C SER A 327 27.52 11.59 16.27
N HIS A 328 27.01 12.80 16.02
CA HIS A 328 26.25 13.59 16.98
C HIS A 328 24.89 12.97 17.28
N LEU A 329 24.09 12.70 16.24
CA LEU A 329 22.75 12.14 16.37
C LEU A 329 22.74 10.69 16.89
N ASN A 330 23.76 9.88 16.56
CA ASN A 330 23.88 8.51 17.06
C ASN A 330 24.01 8.40 18.59
N LYS A 331 24.34 9.50 19.28
CA LYS A 331 24.49 9.57 20.74
C LYS A 331 23.17 9.87 21.47
N PHE A 332 22.10 10.18 20.75
CA PHE A 332 20.82 10.50 21.40
C PHE A 332 20.12 9.24 21.93
N THR A 333 19.66 9.31 23.18
CA THR A 333 18.82 8.31 23.83
C THR A 333 17.56 8.92 24.43
N ASP A 334 16.55 8.10 24.71
CA ASP A 334 15.37 8.55 25.47
C ASP A 334 15.67 8.59 26.98
N SER A 335 15.14 9.59 27.67
CA SER A 335 15.44 9.82 29.08
C SER A 335 14.89 8.77 30.06
N ILE A 336 14.00 7.89 29.59
CA ILE A 336 13.32 6.89 30.43
C ILE A 336 14.02 5.53 30.34
N ARG A 337 14.22 5.03 29.12
CA ARG A 337 14.73 3.67 28.84
C ARG A 337 16.20 3.68 28.43
N ASN A 338 16.78 4.87 28.23
CA ASN A 338 18.14 5.07 27.74
C ASN A 338 18.42 4.28 26.44
N LYS A 339 17.43 4.19 25.54
CA LYS A 339 17.55 3.54 24.24
C LYS A 339 17.76 4.58 23.15
N LYS A 340 18.47 4.19 22.10
CA LYS A 340 18.72 5.04 20.94
C LYS A 340 17.41 5.51 20.28
N VAL A 341 17.34 6.78 19.91
CA VAL A 341 16.13 7.38 19.30
C VAL A 341 16.24 7.66 17.81
N PHE A 342 17.45 7.58 17.23
CA PHE A 342 17.67 7.71 15.79
C PHE A 342 18.35 6.47 15.17
N ASN A 343 17.95 6.10 13.97
CA ASN A 343 18.75 5.27 13.07
C ASN A 343 19.27 6.15 11.93
N ILE A 344 20.50 5.93 11.50
CA ILE A 344 21.17 6.78 10.51
C ILE A 344 21.87 5.87 9.51
N ASP A 345 21.56 6.07 8.24
CA ASP A 345 22.24 5.47 7.10
C ASP A 345 22.97 6.59 6.35
N ASN A 346 24.29 6.64 6.50
CA ASN A 346 25.15 7.65 5.90
C ASN A 346 25.50 7.28 4.45
N ARG A 347 25.18 8.18 3.52
CA ARG A 347 25.31 7.98 2.07
C ARG A 347 26.33 8.93 1.44
N GLY A 348 27.31 9.39 2.21
CA GLY A 348 28.33 10.33 1.79
C GLY A 348 27.98 11.75 2.21
N ASP A 349 27.50 12.58 1.30
CA ASP A 349 27.10 13.97 1.59
C ASP A 349 25.67 14.12 2.13
N SER A 350 24.96 13.01 2.26
CA SER A 350 23.59 12.96 2.77
C SER A 350 23.36 11.82 3.76
N LEU A 351 22.44 12.01 4.68
CA LEU A 351 22.09 11.07 5.74
C LEU A 351 20.60 10.73 5.65
N PHE A 352 20.29 9.45 5.52
CA PHE A 352 18.91 8.98 5.69
C PHE A 352 18.70 8.68 7.17
N VAL A 353 17.82 9.44 7.81
CA VAL A 353 17.59 9.40 9.25
C VAL A 353 16.17 8.93 9.54
N GLU A 354 16.03 8.03 10.50
CA GLU A 354 14.75 7.56 11.04
C GLU A 354 14.66 7.90 12.53
N VAL A 355 13.49 8.38 12.98
CA VAL A 355 13.18 8.38 14.41
C VAL A 355 12.72 6.97 14.82
N ILE A 356 13.53 6.27 15.61
CA ILE A 356 13.29 4.87 16.02
C ILE A 356 12.73 4.71 17.43
N TYR A 357 12.43 5.81 18.13
CA TYR A 357 11.68 5.73 19.38
C TYR A 357 10.33 5.08 19.13
N ASP A 358 10.06 3.99 19.86
CA ASP A 358 9.04 2.99 19.56
C ASP A 358 7.90 2.91 20.59
N ASP A 359 7.82 3.82 21.54
CA ASP A 359 6.85 3.79 22.64
C ASP A 359 5.91 5.00 22.62
N ASP A 360 4.91 5.04 23.50
CA ASP A 360 4.10 6.25 23.67
C ASP A 360 4.94 7.38 24.31
N LEU A 361 4.58 8.63 24.03
CA LEU A 361 5.24 9.76 24.68
C LEU A 361 4.70 9.92 26.11
N GLN A 362 5.61 9.98 27.09
CA GLN A 362 5.26 10.23 28.49
C GLN A 362 5.48 11.70 28.84
N GLU A 363 4.66 12.24 29.73
CA GLU A 363 4.79 13.62 30.18
C GLU A 363 6.19 13.86 30.79
N GLY A 364 6.83 14.96 30.36
CA GLY A 364 8.16 15.35 30.86
C GLY A 364 9.34 14.57 30.25
N MET A 365 9.12 13.58 29.38
CA MET A 365 10.21 12.87 28.73
C MET A 365 11.01 13.76 27.76
N SER A 366 12.25 13.37 27.50
CA SER A 366 13.17 14.06 26.61
C SER A 366 13.98 13.08 25.76
N PHE A 367 14.53 13.58 24.66
CA PHE A 367 15.62 12.92 23.95
C PHE A 367 16.92 13.62 24.31
N ASP A 368 17.81 12.90 24.99
CA ASP A 368 19.04 13.44 25.56
C ASP A 368 20.23 13.04 24.69
N GLY A 369 21.03 14.04 24.34
CA GLY A 369 22.17 13.92 23.44
C GLY A 369 23.48 14.35 24.09
N PRO A 370 24.56 14.48 23.28
CA PRO A 370 25.87 14.89 23.79
C PRO A 370 25.86 16.36 24.25
N GLU A 371 26.89 16.77 24.99
CA GLU A 371 27.08 18.17 25.44
C GLU A 371 25.92 18.73 26.29
N ASN A 372 25.24 17.87 27.07
CA ASN A 372 24.06 18.22 27.87
C ASN A 372 22.88 18.76 27.04
N ILE A 373 22.83 18.43 25.75
CA ILE A 373 21.71 18.80 24.88
C ILE A 373 20.52 17.88 25.19
N SER A 374 19.35 18.46 25.37
CA SER A 374 18.13 17.71 25.66
C SER A 374 16.93 18.31 24.94
N ILE A 375 16.29 17.49 24.11
CA ILE A 375 15.07 17.87 23.40
C ILE A 375 13.89 17.53 24.31
N ASN A 376 13.41 18.55 25.01
CA ASN A 376 12.28 18.44 25.94
C ASN A 376 10.93 18.66 25.21
N LYS A 377 9.80 18.47 25.92
CA LYS A 377 8.44 18.75 25.41
C LYS A 377 8.16 18.04 24.07
N LEU A 378 8.47 16.74 24.00
CA LEU A 378 8.42 15.98 22.75
C LEU A 378 7.03 16.01 22.09
N GLU A 379 5.94 16.05 22.85
CA GLU A 379 4.56 16.13 22.32
C GLU A 379 4.32 17.38 21.45
N SER A 380 4.99 18.50 21.76
CA SER A 380 4.87 19.71 20.94
C SER A 380 5.70 19.62 19.66
N LYS A 381 6.74 18.77 19.63
CA LYS A 381 7.74 18.68 18.54
C LYS A 381 7.57 17.47 17.63
N LEU A 382 6.99 16.39 18.14
CA LEU A 382 6.74 15.16 17.41
C LEU A 382 5.24 15.01 17.14
N SER A 383 4.91 14.55 15.95
CA SER A 383 3.58 14.09 15.58
C SER A 383 3.54 12.58 15.65
N PHE A 384 2.49 12.04 16.26
CA PHE A 384 2.14 10.63 16.14
C PHE A 384 1.85 10.29 14.67
N VAL A 385 2.45 9.22 14.18
CA VAL A 385 2.26 8.73 12.81
C VAL A 385 1.32 7.52 12.83
N ALA A 386 1.67 6.50 13.61
CA ALA A 386 0.97 5.21 13.63
C ALA A 386 1.43 4.33 14.79
N ILE A 387 0.62 3.33 15.12
CA ILE A 387 1.08 2.13 15.82
C ILE A 387 1.24 1.03 14.75
N LYS A 388 2.39 0.34 14.78
CA LYS A 388 2.68 -0.76 13.86
C LYS A 388 1.99 -2.03 14.35
N ASN A 389 0.94 -2.43 13.65
CA ASN A 389 0.18 -3.65 13.97
C ASN A 389 0.52 -4.81 13.04
N GLY A 390 0.81 -4.52 11.77
CA GLY A 390 1.17 -5.49 10.75
C GLY A 390 2.63 -5.35 10.30
N LYS A 391 3.27 -6.48 10.01
CA LYS A 391 4.59 -6.55 9.38
C LYS A 391 4.58 -7.51 8.19
N HIS A 392 5.46 -7.28 7.22
CA HIS A 392 5.55 -8.09 6.02
C HIS A 392 5.99 -9.52 6.32
N ASN A 393 5.40 -10.46 5.57
CA ASN A 393 5.77 -11.86 5.50
C ASN A 393 5.85 -12.23 4.02
N GLY A 394 6.99 -12.81 3.61
CA GLY A 394 7.28 -13.08 2.21
C GLY A 394 6.42 -14.16 1.55
N ARG A 395 5.52 -14.82 2.27
CA ARG A 395 4.52 -15.70 1.65
C ARG A 395 3.41 -14.86 1.00
N GLY A 396 3.12 -15.09 -0.26
CA GLY A 396 1.94 -14.58 -0.94
C GLY A 396 0.92 -15.69 -1.22
N TYR A 397 -0.14 -15.33 -1.93
CA TYR A 397 -1.20 -16.28 -2.30
C TYR A 397 -1.76 -16.00 -3.69
N LEU A 398 -2.12 -17.07 -4.38
CA LEU A 398 -2.85 -17.10 -5.63
C LEU A 398 -4.11 -17.94 -5.45
N PHE A 399 -5.26 -17.44 -5.90
CA PHE A 399 -6.56 -18.11 -5.78
C PHE A 399 -7.48 -17.73 -6.95
N SER A 400 -8.50 -18.52 -7.25
CA SER A 400 -9.39 -18.26 -8.39
C SER A 400 -10.77 -18.90 -8.25
N ASN A 401 -11.76 -18.28 -8.89
CA ASN A 401 -13.11 -18.83 -9.06
C ASN A 401 -13.15 -20.05 -10.00
N MET A 402 -12.04 -20.34 -10.68
CA MET A 402 -11.80 -21.53 -11.52
C MET A 402 -10.57 -22.30 -11.04
N SER A 403 -10.37 -23.53 -11.53
CA SER A 403 -9.16 -24.31 -11.21
C SER A 403 -7.89 -23.57 -11.63
N LEU A 404 -6.87 -23.64 -10.77
CA LEU A 404 -5.55 -23.09 -11.03
C LEU A 404 -4.64 -24.09 -11.77
N ASP A 405 -4.80 -25.39 -11.53
CA ASP A 405 -3.95 -26.46 -12.09
C ASP A 405 -2.45 -26.23 -11.83
N LEU A 406 -2.13 -25.76 -10.62
CA LEU A 406 -0.77 -25.46 -10.17
C LEU A 406 -0.39 -26.31 -8.95
N PRO A 407 0.91 -26.50 -8.66
CA PRO A 407 1.35 -27.10 -7.42
C PRO A 407 0.93 -26.24 -6.22
N ARG A 408 1.01 -26.80 -5.00
CA ARG A 408 0.61 -26.09 -3.76
C ARG A 408 1.43 -24.84 -3.47
N GLU A 409 2.64 -24.75 -3.99
CA GLU A 409 3.55 -23.63 -3.81
C GLU A 409 4.33 -23.37 -5.10
N ILE A 410 4.51 -22.10 -5.45
CA ILE A 410 5.32 -21.61 -6.59
C ILE A 410 6.15 -20.40 -6.17
N GLU A 411 7.15 -20.01 -6.95
CA GLU A 411 7.83 -18.73 -6.80
C GLU A 411 6.93 -17.58 -7.30
N LEU A 412 7.05 -16.40 -6.68
CA LEU A 412 6.19 -15.26 -7.03
C LEU A 412 6.29 -14.86 -8.51
N LYS A 413 7.49 -14.94 -9.10
CA LYS A 413 7.71 -14.61 -10.52
C LYS A 413 6.98 -15.55 -11.48
N GLU A 414 6.67 -16.79 -11.07
CA GLU A 414 5.97 -17.76 -11.92
C GLU A 414 4.50 -17.37 -12.17
N ILE A 415 3.93 -16.50 -11.32
CA ILE A 415 2.60 -15.93 -11.54
C ILE A 415 2.51 -15.22 -12.89
N TYR A 416 3.60 -14.59 -13.36
CA TYR A 416 3.63 -13.88 -14.63
C TYR A 416 3.24 -14.78 -15.82
N ASN A 417 3.89 -15.95 -15.94
CA ASN A 417 3.61 -16.90 -17.03
C ASN A 417 2.21 -17.49 -16.86
N PHE A 418 1.80 -17.80 -15.64
CA PHE A 418 0.45 -18.29 -15.37
C PHE A 418 -0.63 -17.31 -15.82
N ILE A 419 -0.48 -16.01 -15.52
CA ILE A 419 -1.41 -14.97 -15.97
C ILE A 419 -1.39 -14.87 -17.50
N LEU A 420 -0.20 -14.85 -18.12
CA LEU A 420 -0.05 -14.77 -19.56
C LEU A 420 -0.81 -15.92 -20.26
N ASP A 421 -0.56 -17.15 -19.84
CA ASP A 421 -1.15 -18.34 -20.44
C ASP A 421 -2.67 -18.35 -20.28
N LYS A 422 -3.19 -18.06 -19.08
CA LYS A 422 -4.64 -18.03 -18.85
C LYS A 422 -5.32 -16.89 -19.61
N ALA A 423 -4.67 -15.74 -19.76
CA ALA A 423 -5.20 -14.64 -20.57
C ALA A 423 -5.34 -15.03 -22.05
N LEU A 424 -4.33 -15.70 -22.60
CA LEU A 424 -4.33 -16.17 -23.99
C LEU A 424 -5.39 -17.25 -24.24
N ILE A 425 -5.50 -18.22 -23.33
CA ILE A 425 -6.53 -19.27 -23.38
C ILE A 425 -7.94 -18.67 -23.32
N ASP A 426 -8.20 -17.78 -22.36
CA ASP A 426 -9.53 -17.18 -22.21
C ASP A 426 -9.90 -16.25 -23.38
N ALA A 427 -8.90 -15.73 -24.12
CA ALA A 427 -9.09 -14.92 -25.33
C ALA A 427 -9.16 -15.75 -26.63
N GLU A 428 -9.05 -17.08 -26.55
CA GLU A 428 -9.00 -18.00 -27.70
C GLU A 428 -7.83 -17.69 -28.68
N ILE A 429 -6.75 -17.10 -28.18
CA ILE A 429 -5.54 -16.81 -28.96
C ILE A 429 -4.52 -17.90 -28.63
N SER A 430 -4.50 -18.97 -29.43
CA SER A 430 -3.55 -20.09 -29.33
C SER A 430 -2.22 -19.82 -30.04
#